data_AF-A0A381IAF8-F1
#
_entry.id   AF-A0A381IAF8-F1
#
_cell.length_a   1.000
_cell.length_b   1.000
_cell.length_c   1.000
_cell.angle_alpha   90.00
_cell.angle_beta   90.00
_cell.angle_gamma   90.00
#
_symmetry.space_group_name_H-M   'P 1'
#
loop_
_entity.id
_entity.type
_entity.pdbx_description
1 polymer ?
#
loop_
_entity_poly.entity_id
_entity_poly.type
_entity_poly.pdbx_seq_one_letter_code
_entity_poly.pdbx_strand_id
1 'polypeptide(L)' 'MPKKGDTPLCITPDLIAVLDLETGFPITTERIKYGSRVMVVAFPCNEKWRTEKGIETVGPGYFGYDVEYKTVEELQGK' A
#
# COMPACT_ATOMS: atom_id res chain seq x y z
N MET A 1 -4.18 -2.69 4.32
CA MET A 1 -3.40 -3.55 3.41
C MET A 1 -4.34 -4.22 2.41
N PRO A 2 -4.27 -3.86 1.12
CA PRO A 2 -4.98 -4.58 0.06
C PRO A 2 -4.53 -6.05 -0.01
N LYS A 3 -5.48 -6.97 -0.10
CA LYS A 3 -5.21 -8.41 -0.14
C LYS A 3 -6.16 -9.14 -1.09
N LYS A 4 -5.68 -10.23 -1.68
CA LYS A 4 -6.49 -11.19 -2.44
C LYS A 4 -6.55 -12.50 -1.66
N GLY A 5 -7.69 -12.79 -1.04
CA GLY A 5 -7.77 -13.82 -0.01
C GLY A 5 -6.89 -13.43 1.18
N ASP A 6 -5.89 -14.25 1.50
CA ASP A 6 -4.93 -13.99 2.56
C ASP A 6 -3.57 -13.46 2.07
N THR A 7 -3.39 -13.35 0.74
CA THR A 7 -2.15 -12.83 0.15
C THR A 7 -2.18 -11.29 0.07
N PRO A 8 -1.24 -10.58 0.71
CA PRO A 8 -1.07 -9.14 0.51
C PRO A 8 -0.74 -8.82 -0.95
N LEU A 9 -1.38 -7.79 -1.51
CA LEU A 9 -1.05 -7.28 -2.85
C LEU A 9 0.02 -6.18 -2.79
N CYS A 10 0.02 -5.41 -1.71
CA CYS A 10 0.99 -4.37 -1.40
C CYS A 10 0.91 -4.07 0.08
N ILE A 11 1.99 -3.55 0.66
CA ILE A 11 2.09 -3.32 2.08
C ILE A 11 3.05 -2.17 2.40
N THR A 12 2.86 -1.53 3.55
CA THR A 12 3.76 -0.49 4.04
C THR A 12 5.20 -1.03 4.17
N PRO A 13 6.25 -0.25 3.85
CA PRO A 13 6.28 1.18 3.52
C PRO A 13 5.82 1.62 2.12
N ASP A 14 5.45 0.72 1.21
CA ASP A 14 4.98 1.14 -0.11
C ASP A 14 3.71 2.00 0.01
N LEU A 15 3.63 3.05 -0.82
CA LEU A 15 2.51 3.98 -0.77
C LEU A 15 1.29 3.33 -1.42
N ILE A 16 0.18 3.29 -0.69
CA ILE A 16 -1.11 2.81 -1.18
C ILE A 16 -2.03 4.02 -1.29
N ALA A 17 -2.41 4.38 -2.52
CA ALA A 17 -3.26 5.52 -2.81
C ALA A 17 -4.60 5.08 -3.39
N VAL A 18 -5.67 5.79 -3.02
CA VAL A 18 -6.99 5.66 -3.63
C VAL A 18 -7.19 6.83 -4.58
N LEU A 19 -7.44 6.53 -5.84
CA LEU A 19 -7.67 7.52 -6.89
C LEU A 19 -9.12 7.48 -7.33
N ASP A 20 -9.68 8.64 -7.66
CA ASP A 20 -10.94 8.74 -8.37
C ASP A 20 -10.80 8.07 -9.74
N LEU A 21 -11.70 7.15 -10.09
CA LEU A 21 -11.57 6.34 -11.30
C LEU A 21 -11.69 7.16 -12.58
N GLU A 22 -12.41 8.29 -12.55
CA GLU A 22 -12.68 9.11 -13.73
C GLU A 22 -11.59 10.15 -13.95
N THR A 23 -11.09 10.75 -12.88
CA THR A 23 -10.14 11.86 -12.95
C THR A 23 -8.69 11.45 -12.66
N GLY A 24 -8.47 10.33 -11.99
CA GLY A 24 -7.14 9.88 -11.57
C GLY A 24 -6.55 10.67 -10.39
N PHE A 25 -7.27 11.67 -9.86
CA PHE A 25 -6.79 12.42 -8.70
C PHE A 25 -6.95 11.61 -7.40
N PRO A 26 -6.03 11.80 -6.44
CA PRO A 26 -6.13 11.12 -5.15
C PRO A 26 -7.36 11.59 -4.37
N ILE A 27 -8.08 10.63 -3.79
CA ILE A 27 -9.14 10.87 -2.82
C ILE A 27 -8.57 10.55 -1.44
N THR A 28 -8.67 11.50 -0.50
CA THR A 28 -8.26 11.25 0.89
C THR A 28 -9.28 10.34 1.58
N THR A 29 -8.85 9.59 2.59
CA THR A 29 -9.68 8.62 3.31
C THR A 29 -10.98 9.23 3.85
N GLU A 30 -10.93 10.49 4.30
CA GLU A 30 -12.08 11.24 4.85
C GLU A 30 -13.10 11.66 3.78
N ARG A 31 -12.70 11.65 2.50
CA ARG A 31 -13.55 12.05 1.36
C ARG A 31 -14.16 10.85 0.62
N ILE A 32 -13.67 9.64 0.87
CA ILE A 32 -14.24 8.41 0.29
C ILE A 32 -15.65 8.20 0.86
N LYS A 33 -16.62 7.95 -0.01
CA LYS A 33 -18.02 7.69 0.37
C LYS A 33 -18.62 6.57 -0.46
N TYR A 34 -19.75 6.04 0.00
CA TYR A 34 -20.50 5.06 -0.78
C TYR A 34 -20.83 5.60 -2.18
N GLY A 35 -20.67 4.76 -3.20
CA GLY A 35 -20.84 5.13 -4.60
C GLY A 35 -19.60 5.75 -5.25
N SER A 36 -18.53 6.05 -4.52
CA SER A 36 -17.26 6.46 -5.12
C SER A 36 -16.70 5.32 -5.98
N ARG A 37 -16.48 5.61 -7.27
CA ARG A 37 -15.78 4.72 -8.18
C ARG A 37 -14.29 5.03 -8.08
N VAL A 38 -13.51 4.05 -7.63
CA VAL A 38 -12.10 4.28 -7.30
C VAL A 38 -11.19 3.25 -7.93
N MET A 39 -9.93 3.63 -8.11
CA MET A 39 -8.81 2.76 -8.39
C MET A 39 -7.85 2.79 -7.21
N VAL A 40 -7.36 1.62 -6.79
CA VAL A 40 -6.31 1.53 -5.77
C VAL A 40 -4.98 1.30 -6.47
N VAL A 41 -4.01 2.17 -6.22
CA VAL A 41 -2.68 2.12 -6.83
C VAL A 41 -1.63 2.01 -5.74
N ALA A 42 -0.65 1.14 -5.94
CA ALA A 42 0.50 0.98 -5.07
C ALA A 42 1.75 1.52 -5.77
N PHE A 43 2.57 2.28 -5.04
CA PHE A 43 3.83 2.85 -5.53
C PHE A 43 4.99 2.37 -4.67
N PRO A 44 6.15 2.07 -5.27
CA PRO A 44 7.34 1.71 -4.51
C PRO A 44 7.74 2.85 -3.58
N CYS A 45 8.06 2.52 -2.34
CA CYS A 45 8.60 3.47 -1.39
C CYS A 45 10.02 3.91 -1.79
N ASN A 46 10.46 5.04 -1.24
CA ASN A 46 11.86 5.45 -1.35
C ASN A 46 12.80 4.40 -0.75
N GLU A 47 14.00 4.23 -1.33
CA GLU A 47 15.00 3.26 -0.88
C GLU A 47 15.36 3.39 0.60
N LYS A 48 15.33 4.59 1.17
CA LYS A 48 15.58 4.81 2.61
C LYS A 48 14.63 4.03 3.52
N TRP A 49 13.39 3.80 3.06
CA TRP A 49 12.39 3.03 3.80
C TRP A 49 12.56 1.52 3.67
N ARG A 50 13.35 1.06 2.69
CA ARG A 50 13.65 -0.37 2.47
C ARG A 50 14.81 -0.88 3.33
N THR A 51 15.44 0.00 4.10
CA THR A 51 16.46 -0.38 5.09
C THR A 51 15.83 -1.10 6.28
N GLU A 52 16.62 -1.89 7.03
CA GLU A 52 16.15 -2.55 8.26
C GLU A 52 15.50 -1.55 9.22
N LYS A 53 16.16 -0.41 9.47
CA LYS A 53 15.59 0.64 10.33
C LYS A 53 14.30 1.25 9.76
N GLY A 54 14.24 1.43 8.44
CA GLY A 54 13.03 1.91 7.77
C GLY A 54 11.85 0.95 7.97
N ILE A 55 12.08 -0.34 7.73
CA ILE A 55 11.08 -1.39 7.90
C ILE A 55 10.69 -1.56 9.37
N GLU A 56 11.62 -1.44 10.32
CA GLU A 56 11.29 -1.46 11.76
C GLU A 56 10.38 -0.28 12.13
N THR A 57 10.58 0.89 11.52
CA THR A 57 9.87 2.12 11.87
C THR A 57 8.50 2.23 11.22
N VAL A 58 8.35 1.80 9.97
CA VAL A 58 7.12 1.98 9.17
C VAL A 58 6.70 0.73 8.40
N GLY A 59 7.35 -0.40 8.62
CA GLY A 59 6.98 -1.68 8.02
C GLY A 59 5.80 -2.34 8.73
N PRO A 60 5.40 -3.54 8.27
CA PRO A 60 4.16 -4.18 8.68
C PRO A 60 4.10 -4.49 10.19
N GLY A 61 5.24 -4.90 10.77
CA GLY A 61 5.35 -5.22 12.19
C GLY A 61 5.07 -4.04 13.11
N TYR A 62 5.44 -2.82 12.70
CA TYR A 62 5.12 -1.60 13.47
C TYR A 62 3.61 -1.41 13.67
N PHE A 63 2.81 -1.84 12.68
CA PHE A 63 1.34 -1.76 12.71
C PHE A 63 0.69 -3.04 13.26
N GLY A 64 1.48 -4.00 13.77
CA GLY A 64 0.98 -5.25 14.35
C GLY A 64 0.52 -6.29 13.31
N TYR A 65 0.97 -6.19 12.05
CA TYR A 65 0.68 -7.20 11.05
C TYR A 65 1.70 -8.34 11.12
N ASP A 66 1.22 -9.59 11.17
CA ASP A 66 2.03 -10.80 11.14
C ASP A 66 2.39 -11.20 9.69
N VAL A 67 3.10 -10.30 9.01
CA VAL A 67 3.57 -10.48 7.63
C VAL A 67 4.91 -9.79 7.44
N GLU A 68 5.84 -10.45 6.78
CA GLU A 68 7.11 -9.82 6.40
C GLU A 68 6.91 -8.81 5.27
N TYR A 69 7.70 -7.74 5.30
CA TYR A 69 7.72 -6.78 4.21
C TYR A 69 8.29 -7.41 2.94
N LYS A 70 7.53 -7.31 1.84
CA LYS A 70 7.99 -7.55 0.48
C LYS A 70 7.62 -6.33 -0.35
N THR A 71 8.50 -5.94 -1.24
CA THR A 71 8.28 -4.78 -2.11
C THR A 71 7.09 -5.03 -3.04
N VAL A 72 6.38 -3.98 -3.43
CA VAL A 72 5.26 -4.08 -4.38
C VAL A 72 5.71 -4.69 -5.71
N GLU A 73 6.94 -4.45 -6.13
CA GLU A 73 7.55 -5.05 -7.32
C GLU A 73 7.67 -6.57 -7.19
N GLU A 74 8.04 -7.11 -6.02
CA GLU A 74 8.09 -8.55 -5.77
C GLU A 74 6.70 -9.18 -5.66
N LEU A 75 5.73 -8.45 -5.10
CA LEU A 75 4.36 -8.94 -4.91
C LEU A 75 3.53 -8.93 -6.20
N GLN A 76 3.80 -7.98 -7.11
CA GLN A 76 3.08 -7.81 -8.38
C GLN A 76 3.88 -8.28 -9.60
N GLY A 77 5.18 -8.52 -9.45
CA GLY A 77 6.03 -9.09 -10.48
C GLY A 77 5.51 -10.46 -10.91
N LYS A 78 5.15 -10.58 -12.19
CA LYS A 78 5.07 -11.86 -12.89
C LYS A 78 6.45 -12.25 -13.39
#